data_AF-A0A3L7NE55-F1
#
_entry.id   AF-A0A3L7NE55-F1
#
_cell.length_a   1.000
_cell.length_b   1.000
_cell.length_c   1.000
_cell.angle_alpha   90.00
_cell.angle_beta   90.00
_cell.angle_gamma   90.00
#
_symmetry.space_group_name_H-M   'P 1'
#
loop_
_entity.id
_entity.type
_entity.pdbx_description
1 polymer ?
#
loop_
_entity_poly.entity_id
_entity_poly.type
_entity_poly.pdbx_seq_one_letter_code
_entity_poly.pdbx_strand_id
1 'polypeptide(L)'
;MTTTNLFPLSTYRFRRRPFLALTVGGVLLAALVGSLSLGRSDAADPPTKAPSKPLPTAAASKQTSPVGDAQDDIAAKAAILQGPRWRRAIFELGEWLSSQQIYPPKEVIRIKSDFNRRVSRMTSHELEYLLDDLEAKFKVMETPEAQEARAWVGQYLSAMSDRRRDDVLKDVPNVVDMTAGQLSQEIGKIEQKRQSLKDRQAAFDDGRQVLVAEANANRQLTAQASAAATSRMNSGPSYSPYRSGGGGGGGGGGGKKPFDDVHGGGITVYSGGMFGGGGVAMTLGGF
;
A
#
# COMPACT_ATOMS: atom_id res chain seq x y z
N MET A 1 -1.91 67.12 -6.76
CA MET A 1 -2.20 66.10 -7.80
C MET A 1 -1.67 64.78 -7.27
N THR A 2 -2.56 63.95 -6.73
CA THR A 2 -2.20 62.76 -5.95
C THR A 2 -2.73 61.54 -6.70
N THR A 3 -1.84 60.76 -7.31
CA THR A 3 -2.20 59.59 -8.11
C THR A 3 -2.22 58.37 -7.20
N THR A 4 -3.43 57.95 -6.82
CA THR A 4 -3.70 56.71 -6.09
C THR A 4 -3.62 55.53 -7.05
N ASN A 5 -2.59 54.70 -6.93
CA ASN A 5 -2.48 53.42 -7.65
C ASN A 5 -3.30 52.34 -6.93
N LEU A 6 -4.45 51.98 -7.50
CA LEU A 6 -5.17 50.76 -7.16
C LEU A 6 -4.47 49.55 -7.81
N PHE A 7 -3.89 48.68 -6.99
CA PHE A 7 -3.53 47.33 -7.42
C PHE A 7 -4.75 46.40 -7.31
N PRO A 8 -5.10 45.64 -8.36
CA PRO A 8 -6.19 44.66 -8.27
C PRO A 8 -5.73 43.44 -7.46
N LEU A 9 -6.52 43.11 -6.43
CA LEU A 9 -6.44 41.85 -5.70
C LEU A 9 -6.69 40.69 -6.68
N SER A 10 -5.61 39.99 -7.05
CA SER A 10 -5.69 38.78 -7.84
C SER A 10 -6.24 37.64 -6.98
N THR A 11 -7.54 37.39 -7.10
CA THR A 11 -8.22 36.21 -6.54
C THR A 11 -7.63 34.93 -7.14
N TYR A 12 -6.71 34.31 -6.40
CA TYR A 12 -6.24 32.96 -6.67
C TYR A 12 -7.39 31.96 -6.44
N ARG A 13 -8.16 31.66 -7.50
CA ARG A 13 -9.12 30.56 -7.50
C ARG A 13 -8.35 29.24 -7.56
N PHE A 14 -8.19 28.60 -6.42
CA PHE A 14 -7.75 27.21 -6.31
C PHE A 14 -8.75 26.31 -7.05
N ARG A 15 -8.46 25.98 -8.32
CA ARG A 15 -9.23 25.00 -9.11
C ARG A 15 -9.10 23.65 -8.41
N ARG A 16 -10.07 23.31 -7.55
CA ARG A 16 -10.34 21.93 -7.15
C ARG A 16 -10.61 21.15 -8.43
N ARG A 17 -9.62 20.36 -8.87
CA ARG A 17 -9.85 19.36 -9.91
C ARG A 17 -10.91 18.39 -9.37
N PRO A 18 -11.98 18.09 -10.12
CA PRO A 18 -12.89 17.03 -9.72
C PRO A 18 -12.06 15.73 -9.67
N PHE A 19 -11.93 15.17 -8.47
CA PHE A 19 -11.48 13.80 -8.31
C PHE A 19 -12.50 12.95 -9.05
N LEU A 20 -12.14 12.46 -10.23
CA LEU A 20 -12.77 11.29 -10.81
C LEU A 20 -12.63 10.19 -9.76
N ALA A 21 -13.76 9.83 -9.15
CA ALA A 21 -13.87 8.68 -8.28
C ALA A 21 -13.60 7.45 -9.14
N LEU A 22 -12.32 7.10 -9.27
CA LEU A 22 -11.90 5.80 -9.72
C LEU A 22 -12.33 4.84 -8.61
N THR A 23 -13.45 4.16 -8.82
CA THR A 23 -13.89 3.02 -8.00
C THR A 23 -12.86 1.92 -8.19
N VAL A 24 -11.74 2.02 -7.47
CA VAL A 24 -10.80 0.92 -7.29
C VAL A 24 -11.55 -0.12 -6.47
N GLY A 25 -12.08 -1.14 -7.15
CA GLY A 25 -12.67 -2.30 -6.52
C GLY A 25 -11.69 -2.86 -5.50
N GLY A 26 -12.03 -2.71 -4.22
CA GLY A 26 -11.24 -3.22 -3.11
C GLY A 26 -11.22 -4.74 -3.14
N VAL A 27 -10.22 -5.30 -3.82
CA VAL A 27 -9.81 -6.68 -3.57
C VAL A 27 -9.04 -6.67 -2.26
N LEU A 28 -9.75 -7.05 -1.20
CA LEU A 28 -9.20 -7.21 0.15
C LEU A 28 -8.24 -8.40 0.16
N LEU A 29 -6.98 -8.16 -0.23
CA LEU A 29 -5.95 -9.19 -0.28
C LEU A 29 -5.40 -9.43 1.14
N ALA A 30 -6.05 -10.33 1.88
CA ALA A 30 -5.51 -10.92 3.09
C ALA A 30 -4.40 -11.93 2.72
N ALA A 31 -3.23 -11.44 2.33
CA ALA A 31 -2.04 -12.27 2.17
C ALA A 31 -1.34 -12.44 3.53
N LEU A 32 -1.42 -13.67 4.02
CA LEU A 32 -0.65 -14.25 5.11
C LEU A 32 0.86 -14.03 4.81
N VAL A 33 1.55 -13.28 5.66
CA VAL A 33 3.03 -13.21 5.61
C VAL A 33 3.55 -14.49 6.26
N GLY A 34 3.62 -15.55 5.47
CA GLY A 34 4.43 -16.72 5.77
C GLY A 34 5.87 -16.39 5.42
N SER A 35 6.73 -16.29 6.44
CA SER A 35 8.18 -16.23 6.29
C SER A 35 8.69 -17.50 5.63
N LEU A 36 8.74 -17.55 4.30
CA LEU A 36 9.56 -18.52 3.59
C LEU A 36 10.97 -17.95 3.44
N SER A 37 11.84 -18.44 4.33
CA SER A 37 13.29 -18.43 4.12
C SER A 37 13.63 -19.48 3.05
N LEU A 38 13.72 -19.06 1.78
CA LEU A 38 14.58 -19.70 0.79
C LEU A 38 15.74 -18.73 0.61
N GLY A 39 16.99 -19.10 0.87
CA GLY A 39 17.65 -20.19 0.15
C GLY A 39 18.64 -19.55 -0.83
N ARG A 40 19.69 -18.97 -0.23
CA ARG A 40 21.01 -18.61 -0.77
C ARG A 40 21.37 -19.24 -2.14
N SER A 41 21.72 -18.40 -3.11
CA SER A 41 22.99 -18.40 -3.88
C SER A 41 22.82 -17.61 -5.17
N ASP A 42 23.40 -16.41 -5.24
CA ASP A 42 24.40 -16.11 -6.28
C ASP A 42 25.18 -14.86 -5.90
N ALA A 43 26.49 -14.97 -6.01
CA ALA A 43 27.45 -13.96 -5.64
C ALA A 43 27.48 -12.87 -6.73
N ALA A 44 26.80 -11.75 -6.47
CA ALA A 44 27.06 -10.50 -7.16
C ALA A 44 27.85 -9.60 -6.20
N ASP A 45 29.00 -9.13 -6.68
CA ASP A 45 29.94 -8.26 -5.98
C ASP A 45 29.23 -7.16 -5.18
N PRO A 46 29.68 -6.88 -3.94
CA PRO A 46 29.13 -5.78 -3.15
C PRO A 46 29.33 -4.48 -3.93
N PRO A 47 28.29 -3.63 -4.08
CA PRO A 47 28.47 -2.32 -4.67
C PRO A 47 29.51 -1.57 -3.84
N THR A 48 30.61 -1.27 -4.51
CA THR A 48 31.72 -0.45 -4.06
C THR A 48 31.18 0.72 -3.25
N LYS A 49 31.46 0.71 -1.95
CA LYS A 49 31.22 1.82 -1.01
C LYS A 49 31.50 3.12 -1.74
N ALA A 50 30.44 3.88 -2.06
CA ALA A 50 30.59 5.24 -2.49
C ALA A 50 31.42 5.97 -1.40
N PRO A 51 32.43 6.77 -1.78
CA PRO A 51 33.25 7.47 -0.81
C PRO A 51 32.33 8.41 -0.02
N SER A 52 31.99 8.00 1.20
CA SER A 52 31.52 8.90 2.24
C SER A 52 32.57 9.99 2.34
N LYS A 53 32.23 11.17 1.81
CA LYS A 53 33.02 12.39 1.93
C LYS A 53 33.45 12.44 3.40
N PRO A 54 34.75 12.30 3.72
CA PRO A 54 35.17 12.33 5.10
C PRO A 54 34.64 13.64 5.68
N LEU A 55 33.83 13.53 6.75
CA LEU A 55 33.61 14.70 7.59
C LEU A 55 35.00 15.26 7.86
N PRO A 56 35.24 16.57 7.66
CA PRO A 56 36.53 17.16 7.95
C PRO A 56 36.87 16.77 9.39
N THR A 57 37.86 15.90 9.53
CA THR A 57 38.46 15.54 10.81
C THR A 57 38.92 16.86 11.39
N ALA A 58 38.20 17.30 12.42
CA ALA A 58 38.45 18.53 13.14
C ALA A 58 39.95 18.61 13.41
N ALA A 59 40.63 19.51 12.69
CA ALA A 59 41.93 19.98 13.09
C ALA A 59 41.78 20.45 14.54
N ALA A 60 42.60 19.87 15.42
CA ALA A 60 42.59 20.07 16.86
C ALA A 60 42.30 21.53 17.24
N SER A 61 41.05 21.80 17.62
CA SER A 61 40.65 23.05 18.23
C SER A 61 41.33 23.10 19.59
N LYS A 62 42.26 24.05 19.73
CA LYS A 62 42.79 24.50 21.03
C LYS A 62 41.61 24.64 22.00
N GLN A 63 41.63 23.89 23.10
CA GLN A 63 40.75 24.11 24.24
C GLN A 63 41.01 25.51 24.80
N THR A 64 40.26 26.49 24.30
CA THR A 64 39.99 27.75 25.00
C THR A 64 39.03 27.46 26.15
N SER A 65 39.16 28.24 27.23
CA SER A 65 38.49 27.99 28.50
C SER A 65 36.95 27.95 28.36
N PRO A 66 36.27 26.90 28.86
CA PRO A 66 34.89 26.53 28.49
C PRO A 66 33.77 27.46 29.02
N VAL A 67 34.09 28.46 29.84
CA VAL A 67 33.07 29.28 30.52
C VAL A 67 32.67 30.51 29.71
N GLY A 68 33.60 31.12 28.96
CA GLY A 68 33.28 32.24 28.06
C GLY A 68 32.47 31.77 26.86
N ASP A 69 32.89 30.64 26.28
CA ASP A 69 32.30 30.07 25.07
C ASP A 69 30.81 29.70 25.24
N ALA A 70 30.37 29.32 26.45
CA ALA A 70 28.99 28.93 26.71
C ALA A 70 28.01 30.13 26.68
N GLN A 71 28.40 31.28 27.21
CA GLN A 71 27.52 32.47 27.22
C GLN A 71 27.39 33.06 25.81
N ASP A 72 28.50 33.08 25.07
CA ASP A 72 28.51 33.53 23.67
C ASP A 72 27.70 32.57 22.78
N ASP A 73 27.79 31.26 22.99
CA ASP A 73 26.96 30.26 22.29
C ASP A 73 25.47 30.46 22.55
N ILE A 74 25.07 30.75 23.80
CA ILE A 74 23.67 31.04 24.14
C ILE A 74 23.18 32.29 23.40
N ALA A 75 23.98 33.36 23.36
CA ALA A 75 23.63 34.58 22.64
C ALA A 75 23.53 34.35 21.12
N ALA A 76 24.48 33.62 20.53
CA ALA A 76 24.46 33.25 19.12
C ALA A 76 23.23 32.39 18.76
N LYS A 77 22.95 31.38 19.59
CA LYS A 77 21.75 30.54 19.46
C LYS A 77 20.47 31.35 19.54
N ALA A 78 20.37 32.29 20.48
CA ALA A 78 19.21 33.17 20.59
C ALA A 78 19.01 34.02 19.33
N ALA A 79 20.09 34.55 18.74
CA ALA A 79 20.05 35.27 17.48
C ALA A 79 19.55 34.39 16.32
N ILE A 80 20.01 33.14 16.23
CA ILE A 80 19.55 32.18 15.21
C ILE A 80 18.06 31.86 15.38
N LEU A 81 17.61 31.56 16.61
CA LEU A 81 16.21 31.22 16.92
C LEU A 81 15.23 32.38 16.67
N GLN A 82 15.69 33.63 16.79
CA GLN A 82 14.88 34.81 16.47
C GLN A 82 14.96 35.20 14.99
N GLY A 83 15.95 34.66 14.26
CA GLY A 83 16.22 34.95 12.87
C GLY A 83 15.08 34.56 11.92
N PRO A 84 14.99 35.20 10.74
CA PRO A 84 13.99 34.87 9.73
C PRO A 84 14.16 33.44 9.17
N ARG A 85 15.41 32.94 9.09
CA ARG A 85 15.73 31.60 8.59
C ARG A 85 15.09 30.51 9.45
N TRP A 86 15.24 30.60 10.77
CA TRP A 86 14.60 29.68 11.71
C TRP A 86 13.08 29.71 11.61
N ARG A 87 12.48 30.91 11.63
CA ARG A 87 11.02 31.06 11.51
C ARG A 87 10.46 30.42 10.24
N ARG A 88 11.15 30.58 9.11
CA ARG A 88 10.78 29.95 7.84
C ARG A 88 10.88 28.43 7.91
N ALA A 89 11.99 27.89 8.39
CA ALA A 89 12.20 26.44 8.50
C ALA A 89 11.14 25.77 9.41
N ILE A 90 10.77 26.42 10.52
CA ILE A 90 9.73 25.90 11.44
C ILE A 90 8.34 26.00 10.83
N PHE A 91 8.04 27.06 10.09
CA PHE A 91 6.79 27.19 9.36
C PHE A 91 6.67 26.09 8.29
N GLU A 92 7.68 25.92 7.44
CA GLU A 92 7.71 24.89 6.40
C GLU A 92 7.64 23.48 6.99
N LEU A 93 8.34 23.22 8.11
CA LEU A 93 8.24 21.95 8.83
C LEU A 93 6.82 21.71 9.37
N GLY A 94 6.20 22.75 9.93
CA GLY A 94 4.85 22.69 10.49
C GLY A 94 3.80 22.44 9.42
N GLU A 95 3.90 23.15 8.29
CA GLU A 95 3.05 22.97 7.11
C GLU A 95 3.23 21.56 6.54
N TRP A 96 4.47 21.14 6.32
CA TRP A 96 4.81 19.83 5.83
C TRP A 96 4.22 18.72 6.70
N LEU A 97 4.43 18.76 8.02
CA LEU A 97 3.87 17.79 8.97
C LEU A 97 2.33 17.77 8.93
N SER A 98 1.69 18.94 8.80
CA SER A 98 0.22 19.03 8.74
C SER A 98 -0.38 18.49 7.44
N SER A 99 0.37 18.52 6.34
CA SER A 99 -0.05 17.96 5.05
C SER A 99 0.03 16.43 5.00
N GLN A 100 0.75 15.80 5.94
CA GLN A 100 0.89 14.34 5.97
C GLN A 100 -0.39 13.68 6.46
N GLN A 101 -1.05 12.90 5.61
CA GLN A 101 -2.18 12.04 6.03
C GLN A 101 -1.73 10.83 6.85
N ILE A 102 -0.43 10.52 6.83
CA ILE A 102 0.16 9.31 7.41
C ILE A 102 0.32 9.45 8.94
N TYR A 103 0.50 10.67 9.45
CA TYR A 103 0.71 10.91 10.88
C TYR A 103 -0.61 11.31 11.57
N PRO A 104 -1.03 10.62 12.64
CA PRO A 104 -2.15 11.10 13.44
C PRO A 104 -1.75 12.39 14.18
N PRO A 105 -2.69 13.29 14.51
CA PRO A 105 -2.38 14.58 15.14
C PRO A 105 -1.55 14.49 16.43
N LYS A 106 -1.81 13.45 17.23
CA LYS A 106 -1.05 13.12 18.45
C LYS A 106 0.44 12.83 18.18
N GLU A 107 0.75 12.15 17.07
CA GLU A 107 2.13 11.88 16.68
C GLU A 107 2.83 13.15 16.19
N VAL A 108 2.12 14.02 15.47
CA VAL A 108 2.65 15.33 15.04
C VAL A 108 3.03 16.19 16.25
N ILE A 109 2.21 16.20 17.31
CA ILE A 109 2.52 16.90 18.56
C ILE A 109 3.78 16.32 19.22
N ARG A 110 3.89 14.99 19.27
CA ARG A 110 5.06 14.29 19.81
C ARG A 110 6.33 14.67 19.05
N ILE A 111 6.30 14.55 17.72
CA ILE A 111 7.43 14.93 16.84
C ILE A 111 7.87 16.37 17.11
N LYS A 112 6.93 17.33 17.18
CA LYS A 112 7.23 18.73 17.49
C LYS A 112 7.87 18.90 18.86
N SER A 113 7.37 18.19 19.87
CA SER A 113 7.92 18.27 21.24
C SER A 113 9.33 17.68 21.33
N ASP A 114 9.60 16.57 20.64
CA ASP A 114 10.92 15.92 20.61
C ASP A 114 11.92 16.74 19.81
N PHE A 115 11.47 17.37 18.72
CA PHE A 115 12.27 18.34 17.96
C PHE A 115 12.67 19.55 18.84
N ASN A 116 11.71 20.20 19.51
CA ASN A 116 11.99 21.32 20.41
C ASN A 116 12.96 20.94 21.54
N ARG A 117 12.82 19.73 22.10
CA ARG A 117 13.74 19.20 23.12
C ARG A 117 15.16 19.08 22.58
N ARG A 118 15.36 18.59 21.35
CA ARG A 118 16.69 18.50 20.74
C ARG A 118 17.29 19.88 20.47
N VAL A 119 16.51 20.78 19.88
CA VAL A 119 16.93 22.17 19.62
C VAL A 119 17.36 22.86 20.91
N SER A 120 16.66 22.62 22.03
CA SER A 120 17.07 23.19 23.33
C SER A 120 18.44 22.73 23.80
N ARG A 121 18.89 21.54 23.41
CA ARG A 121 20.19 20.95 23.79
C ARG A 121 21.31 21.20 22.79
N MET A 122 20.98 21.60 21.57
CA MET A 122 21.97 21.93 20.53
C MET A 122 22.71 23.23 20.85
N THR A 123 23.98 23.27 20.49
CA THR A 123 24.80 24.49 20.40
C THR A 123 24.34 25.36 19.22
N SER A 124 24.81 26.61 19.17
CA SER A 124 24.55 27.52 18.04
C SER A 124 25.04 26.94 16.71
N HIS A 125 26.21 26.32 16.69
CA HIS A 125 26.80 25.71 15.51
C HIS A 125 26.03 24.48 15.01
N GLU A 126 25.62 23.59 15.92
CA GLU A 126 24.75 22.45 15.58
C GLU A 126 23.39 22.90 15.03
N LEU A 127 22.88 24.03 15.52
CA LEU A 127 21.63 24.61 15.04
C LEU A 127 21.74 25.13 13.60
N GLU A 128 22.89 25.69 13.20
CA GLU A 128 23.15 26.08 11.81
C GLU A 128 23.16 24.86 10.89
N TYR A 129 23.84 23.78 11.28
CA TYR A 129 23.82 22.54 10.51
C TYR A 129 22.43 21.92 10.41
N LEU A 130 21.65 21.97 11.50
CA LEU A 130 20.26 21.52 11.47
C LEU A 130 19.43 22.33 10.44
N LEU A 131 19.64 23.64 10.36
CA LEU A 131 18.96 24.49 9.39
C LEU A 131 19.35 24.14 7.95
N ASP A 132 20.63 23.90 7.69
CA ASP A 132 21.11 23.46 6.37
C ASP A 132 20.51 22.09 6.00
N ASP A 133 20.44 21.14 6.94
CA ASP A 133 19.85 19.82 6.70
C ASP A 133 18.33 19.89 6.50
N LEU A 134 17.61 20.75 7.22
CA LEU A 134 16.17 20.98 7.00
C LEU A 134 15.91 21.54 5.60
N GLU A 135 16.70 22.53 5.16
CA GLU A 135 16.60 23.10 3.82
C GLU A 135 16.86 22.04 2.73
N ALA A 136 17.90 21.22 2.92
CA ALA A 136 18.18 20.10 2.03
C ALA A 136 17.06 19.07 2.00
N LYS A 137 16.45 18.73 3.16
CA LYS A 137 15.29 17.84 3.25
C LYS A 137 14.08 18.41 2.50
N PHE A 138 13.77 19.69 2.68
CA PHE A 138 12.63 20.31 1.97
C PHE A 138 12.83 20.22 0.46
N LYS A 139 14.04 20.51 -0.03
CA LYS A 139 14.38 20.35 -1.45
C LYS A 139 14.17 18.92 -1.95
N VAL A 140 14.55 17.91 -1.17
CA VAL A 140 14.29 16.49 -1.49
C VAL A 140 12.80 16.18 -1.48
N MET A 141 12.03 16.73 -0.54
CA MET A 141 10.58 16.48 -0.42
C MET A 141 9.74 17.21 -1.46
N GLU A 142 10.29 18.25 -2.08
CA GLU A 142 9.66 18.99 -3.17
C GLU A 142 9.82 18.27 -4.52
N THR A 143 10.72 17.29 -4.65
CA THR A 143 10.86 16.56 -5.90
C THR A 143 9.59 15.76 -6.22
N PRO A 144 9.23 15.61 -7.51
CA PRO A 144 8.02 14.90 -7.88
C PRO A 144 8.01 13.44 -7.38
N GLU A 145 9.17 12.79 -7.32
CA GLU A 145 9.31 11.43 -6.81
C GLU A 145 8.93 11.34 -5.33
N ALA A 146 9.34 12.32 -4.51
CA ALA A 146 8.97 12.36 -3.11
C ALA A 146 7.47 12.62 -2.90
N GLN A 147 6.88 13.48 -3.75
CA GLN A 147 5.44 13.77 -3.71
C GLN A 147 4.62 12.53 -4.10
N GLU A 148 5.02 11.82 -5.16
CA GLU A 148 4.41 10.57 -5.59
C GLU A 148 4.54 9.48 -4.54
N ALA A 149 5.74 9.29 -3.98
CA ALA A 149 5.99 8.32 -2.92
C ALA A 149 5.09 8.58 -1.71
N ARG A 150 4.95 9.85 -1.27
CA ARG A 150 4.04 10.22 -0.17
C ARG A 150 2.58 9.92 -0.51
N ALA A 151 2.13 10.32 -1.70
CA ALA A 151 0.76 10.07 -2.14
C ALA A 151 0.46 8.56 -2.20
N TRP A 152 1.39 7.77 -2.73
CA TRP A 152 1.29 6.32 -2.79
C TRP A 152 1.26 5.68 -1.41
N VAL A 153 2.13 6.07 -0.48
CA VAL A 153 2.10 5.56 0.91
C VAL A 153 0.78 5.89 1.59
N GLY A 154 0.24 7.10 1.39
CA GLY A 154 -1.08 7.47 1.91
C GLY A 154 -2.20 6.55 1.41
N GLN A 155 -2.23 6.26 0.11
CA GLN A 155 -3.18 5.32 -0.50
C GLN A 155 -2.96 3.88 -0.04
N TYR A 156 -1.71 3.46 0.08
CA TYR A 156 -1.34 2.12 0.53
C TYR A 156 -1.79 1.85 1.98
N LEU A 157 -1.60 2.82 2.87
CA LEU A 157 -2.01 2.73 4.27
C LEU A 157 -3.52 2.87 4.47
N SER A 158 -4.22 3.60 3.59
CA SER A 158 -5.68 3.73 3.67
C SER A 158 -6.39 2.43 3.30
N ALA A 159 -5.80 1.60 2.43
CA ALA A 159 -6.31 0.27 2.09
C ALA A 159 -6.07 -0.78 3.20
N MET A 160 -5.25 -0.47 4.21
CA MET A 160 -4.98 -1.38 5.34
C MET A 160 -5.97 -1.17 6.49
N SER A 161 -6.20 -2.25 7.26
CA SER A 161 -6.87 -2.15 8.55
C SER A 161 -6.06 -1.32 9.54
N ASP A 162 -6.74 -0.62 10.46
CA ASP A 162 -6.09 0.29 11.42
C ASP A 162 -4.99 -0.40 12.24
N ARG A 163 -5.24 -1.64 12.71
CA ARG A 163 -4.23 -2.42 13.44
C ARG A 163 -2.97 -2.67 12.62
N ARG A 164 -3.11 -3.04 11.33
CA ARG A 164 -1.97 -3.28 10.45
C ARG A 164 -1.27 -1.98 10.08
N ARG A 165 -2.03 -0.89 9.92
CA ARG A 165 -1.48 0.45 9.72
C ARG A 165 -0.60 0.84 10.90
N ASP A 166 -1.08 0.68 12.14
CA ASP A 166 -0.31 0.97 13.35
C ASP A 166 0.97 0.14 13.44
N ASP A 167 0.93 -1.13 13.06
CA ASP A 167 2.13 -1.98 13.02
C ASP A 167 3.14 -1.52 11.97
N VAL A 168 2.68 -1.19 10.75
CA VAL A 168 3.55 -0.65 9.69
C VAL A 168 4.13 0.71 10.08
N LEU A 169 3.35 1.57 10.74
CA LEU A 169 3.77 2.90 11.17
C LEU A 169 4.90 2.86 12.21
N LYS A 170 5.05 1.77 12.98
CA LYS A 170 6.19 1.61 13.91
C LYS A 170 7.53 1.51 13.17
N ASP A 171 7.52 0.98 11.96
CA ASP A 171 8.71 0.81 11.12
C ASP A 171 8.96 2.02 10.21
N VAL A 172 8.02 2.99 10.14
CA VAL A 172 8.21 4.20 9.34
C VAL A 172 9.20 5.11 10.07
N PRO A 173 10.36 5.41 9.48
CA PRO A 173 11.36 6.25 10.12
C PRO A 173 10.84 7.67 10.27
N ASN A 174 11.18 8.30 11.41
CA ASN A 174 10.86 9.69 11.64
C ASN A 174 11.72 10.59 10.74
N VAL A 175 11.09 11.23 9.76
CA VAL A 175 11.75 12.09 8.75
C VAL A 175 12.56 13.23 9.40
N VAL A 176 12.15 13.69 10.59
CA VAL A 176 12.85 14.75 11.31
C VAL A 176 14.22 14.27 11.82
N ASP A 177 14.38 12.98 12.08
CA ASP A 177 15.57 12.39 12.69
C ASP A 177 16.59 11.91 11.65
N MET A 178 16.14 11.73 10.41
CA MET A 178 16.98 11.32 9.29
C MET A 178 17.79 12.50 8.76
N THR A 179 18.83 12.27 7.96
CA THR A 179 19.45 13.32 7.13
C THR A 179 18.75 13.44 5.77
N ALA A 180 18.96 14.53 5.04
CA ALA A 180 18.44 14.66 3.67
C ALA A 180 18.85 13.48 2.75
N GLY A 181 20.10 13.02 2.86
CA GLY A 181 20.59 11.88 2.08
C GLY A 181 19.91 10.55 2.45
N GLN A 182 19.66 10.33 3.74
CA GLN A 182 18.88 9.16 4.19
C GLN A 182 17.43 9.25 3.69
N LEU A 183 16.83 10.44 3.68
CA LEU A 183 15.47 10.64 3.18
C LEU A 183 15.35 10.27 1.70
N SER A 184 16.32 10.69 0.87
CA SER A 184 16.37 10.27 -0.53
C SER A 184 16.47 8.74 -0.69
N GLN A 185 17.24 8.06 0.17
CA GLN A 185 17.34 6.60 0.14
C GLN A 185 16.02 5.92 0.52
N GLU A 186 15.31 6.42 1.54
CA GLU A 186 14.00 5.88 1.91
C GLU A 186 12.94 6.10 0.81
N ILE A 187 12.97 7.26 0.13
CA ILE A 187 12.12 7.49 -1.05
C ILE A 187 12.42 6.42 -2.13
N GLY A 188 13.70 6.14 -2.39
CA GLY A 188 14.10 5.07 -3.32
C GLY A 188 13.59 3.68 -2.91
N LYS A 189 13.60 3.36 -1.62
CA LYS A 189 13.04 2.09 -1.10
C LYS A 189 11.53 2.02 -1.28
N ILE A 190 10.81 3.12 -1.06
CA ILE A 190 9.36 3.21 -1.29
C ILE A 190 9.06 2.94 -2.77
N GLU A 191 9.83 3.53 -3.67
CA GLU A 191 9.68 3.33 -5.12
C GLU A 191 9.93 1.87 -5.54
N GLN A 192 10.99 1.25 -5.03
CA GLN A 192 11.25 -0.18 -5.25
C GLN A 192 10.10 -1.05 -4.74
N LYS A 193 9.56 -0.73 -3.55
CA LYS A 193 8.41 -1.44 -2.98
C LYS A 193 7.16 -1.27 -3.84
N ARG A 194 6.88 -0.06 -4.30
CA ARG A 194 5.79 0.27 -5.24
C ARG A 194 5.89 -0.60 -6.50
N GLN A 195 7.07 -0.64 -7.13
CA GLN A 195 7.30 -1.45 -8.33
C GLN A 195 7.13 -2.94 -8.05
N SER A 196 7.70 -3.45 -6.95
CA SER A 196 7.58 -4.88 -6.60
C SER A 196 6.13 -5.33 -6.38
N LEU A 197 5.28 -4.46 -5.85
CA LEU A 197 3.85 -4.75 -5.66
C LEU A 197 3.10 -4.73 -6.99
N LYS A 198 3.45 -3.80 -7.88
CA LYS A 198 2.90 -3.75 -9.24
C LYS A 198 3.24 -5.02 -10.03
N ASP A 199 4.49 -5.48 -9.95
CA ASP A 199 4.94 -6.69 -10.63
C ASP A 199 4.22 -7.94 -10.10
N ARG A 200 4.03 -8.04 -8.78
CA ARG A 200 3.25 -9.13 -8.18
C ARG A 200 1.79 -9.11 -8.63
N GLN A 201 1.18 -7.93 -8.73
CA GLN A 201 -0.18 -7.80 -9.21
C GLN A 201 -0.29 -8.26 -10.67
N ALA A 202 0.62 -7.82 -11.54
CA ALA A 202 0.67 -8.26 -12.93
C ALA A 202 0.84 -9.79 -13.03
N ALA A 203 1.79 -10.38 -12.29
CA ALA A 203 2.00 -11.82 -12.28
C ALA A 203 0.77 -12.60 -11.79
N PHE A 204 0.04 -12.07 -10.80
CA PHE A 204 -1.20 -12.65 -10.33
C PHE A 204 -2.30 -12.58 -11.40
N ASP A 205 -2.46 -11.43 -12.05
CA ASP A 205 -3.45 -11.24 -13.11
C ASP A 205 -3.18 -12.13 -14.33
N ASP A 206 -1.90 -12.28 -14.71
CA ASP A 206 -1.47 -13.22 -15.75
C ASP A 206 -1.82 -14.66 -15.38
N GLY A 207 -1.53 -15.07 -14.13
CA GLY A 207 -1.91 -16.38 -13.61
C GLY A 207 -3.42 -16.64 -13.66
N ARG A 208 -4.25 -15.62 -13.35
CA ARG A 208 -5.71 -15.73 -13.48
C ARG A 208 -6.15 -15.88 -14.93
N GLN A 209 -5.52 -15.18 -15.87
CA GLN A 209 -5.85 -15.29 -17.29
C GLN A 209 -5.58 -16.69 -17.83
N VAL A 210 -4.46 -17.32 -17.41
CA VAL A 210 -4.15 -18.72 -17.75
C VAL A 210 -5.23 -19.67 -17.24
N LEU A 211 -5.64 -19.54 -15.98
CA LEU A 211 -6.70 -20.37 -15.39
C LEU A 211 -8.05 -20.18 -16.10
N VAL A 212 -8.39 -18.94 -16.49
CA VAL A 212 -9.61 -18.66 -17.25
C VAL A 212 -9.55 -19.26 -18.65
N ALA A 213 -8.40 -19.15 -19.32
CA ALA A 213 -8.20 -19.73 -20.65
C ALA A 213 -8.31 -21.26 -20.61
N GLU A 214 -7.68 -21.90 -19.62
CA GLU A 214 -7.76 -23.36 -19.41
C GLU A 214 -9.18 -23.81 -19.09
N ALA A 215 -9.88 -23.11 -18.20
CA ALA A 215 -11.27 -23.40 -17.88
C ALA A 215 -12.18 -23.29 -19.11
N ASN A 216 -11.93 -22.31 -19.99
CA ASN A 216 -12.67 -22.16 -21.24
C ASN A 216 -12.35 -23.28 -22.24
N ALA A 217 -11.09 -23.70 -22.37
CA ALA A 217 -10.70 -24.83 -23.20
C ALA A 217 -11.35 -26.14 -22.71
N ASN A 218 -11.33 -26.40 -21.41
CA ASN A 218 -11.96 -27.58 -20.82
C ASN A 218 -13.48 -27.61 -21.02
N ARG A 219 -14.15 -26.46 -20.92
CA ARG A 219 -15.58 -26.33 -21.25
C ARG A 219 -15.86 -26.64 -22.71
N GLN A 220 -15.02 -26.17 -23.63
CA GLN A 220 -15.16 -26.46 -25.06
C GLN A 220 -14.98 -27.95 -25.35
N LEU A 221 -13.96 -28.60 -24.77
CA LEU A 221 -13.75 -30.04 -24.90
C LEU A 221 -14.92 -30.85 -24.34
N THR A 222 -15.44 -30.46 -23.18
CA THR A 222 -16.61 -31.11 -22.57
C THR A 222 -17.85 -30.94 -23.44
N ALA A 223 -18.09 -29.74 -23.98
CA ALA A 223 -19.21 -29.49 -24.89
C ALA A 223 -19.12 -30.33 -26.18
N GLN A 224 -17.93 -30.46 -26.77
CA GLN A 224 -17.71 -31.30 -27.96
C GLN A 224 -17.93 -32.80 -27.67
N ALA A 225 -17.39 -33.29 -26.54
CA ALA A 225 -17.61 -34.67 -26.10
C ALA A 225 -19.10 -34.97 -25.86
N SER A 226 -19.82 -34.02 -25.25
CA SER A 226 -21.27 -34.10 -25.02
C SER A 226 -22.05 -34.15 -26.34
N ALA A 227 -21.70 -33.30 -27.31
CA ALA A 227 -22.33 -33.28 -28.62
C ALA A 227 -22.09 -34.59 -29.40
N ALA A 228 -20.87 -35.14 -29.35
CA ALA A 228 -20.53 -36.41 -29.98
C ALA A 228 -21.22 -37.61 -29.30
N ALA A 229 -21.39 -37.60 -27.98
CA ALA A 229 -22.16 -38.62 -27.27
C ALA A 229 -23.65 -38.55 -27.67
N THR A 230 -24.20 -37.34 -27.76
CA THR A 230 -25.60 -37.11 -28.16
C THR A 230 -25.86 -37.58 -29.60
N SER A 231 -24.95 -37.33 -30.55
CA SER A 231 -25.11 -37.80 -31.93
C SER A 231 -25.06 -39.33 -32.06
N ARG A 232 -24.24 -40.00 -31.24
CA ARG A 232 -24.22 -41.47 -31.14
C ARG A 232 -25.51 -42.03 -30.54
N MET A 233 -26.07 -41.35 -29.53
CA MET A 233 -27.34 -41.77 -28.94
C MET A 233 -28.52 -41.61 -29.90
N ASN A 234 -28.52 -40.56 -30.73
CA ASN A 234 -29.60 -40.30 -31.67
C ASN A 234 -29.58 -41.22 -32.92
N SER A 235 -28.47 -41.92 -33.17
CA SER A 235 -28.31 -42.83 -34.32
C SER A 235 -28.49 -44.31 -33.97
N GLY A 236 -28.51 -44.68 -32.68
CA GLY A 236 -28.86 -46.03 -32.24
C GLY A 236 -30.37 -46.19 -32.04
N PRO A 237 -30.97 -47.36 -32.34
CA PRO A 237 -32.35 -47.64 -31.96
C PRO A 237 -32.47 -47.44 -30.45
N SER A 238 -33.26 -46.45 -30.04
CA SER A 238 -33.48 -46.10 -28.64
C SER A 238 -34.10 -47.30 -27.91
N TYR A 239 -33.24 -48.16 -27.37
CA TYR A 239 -33.64 -49.27 -26.54
C TYR A 239 -33.99 -48.69 -25.18
N SER A 240 -35.23 -48.26 -25.03
CA SER A 240 -35.78 -47.94 -23.72
C SER A 240 -36.00 -49.27 -22.99
N PRO A 241 -35.21 -49.62 -21.97
CA PRO A 241 -35.34 -50.90 -21.27
C PRO A 241 -36.68 -51.04 -20.54
N TYR A 242 -37.49 -49.97 -20.48
CA TYR A 242 -38.84 -49.96 -19.93
C TYR A 242 -39.94 -50.13 -20.98
N ARG A 243 -39.62 -50.42 -22.25
CA ARG A 243 -40.64 -50.66 -23.30
C ARG A 243 -40.72 -52.11 -23.77
N SER A 244 -40.40 -53.08 -22.91
CA SER A 244 -40.80 -54.48 -23.15
C SER A 244 -41.79 -54.94 -22.08
N GLY A 245 -43.06 -55.01 -22.45
CA GLY A 245 -44.08 -55.75 -21.69
C GLY A 245 -45.12 -54.85 -21.02
N GLY A 246 -46.15 -54.46 -21.77
CA GLY A 246 -47.29 -53.76 -21.18
C GLY A 246 -48.33 -53.30 -22.18
N GLY A 247 -48.74 -54.18 -23.09
CA GLY A 247 -50.03 -54.01 -23.73
C GLY A 247 -51.12 -54.25 -22.70
N GLY A 248 -52.12 -53.36 -22.65
CA GLY A 248 -53.42 -53.66 -22.03
C GLY A 248 -53.83 -52.69 -20.93
N GLY A 249 -54.88 -51.93 -21.23
CA GLY A 249 -55.93 -51.65 -20.25
C GLY A 249 -55.81 -50.34 -19.48
N GLY A 250 -56.57 -49.35 -19.95
CA GLY A 250 -57.67 -48.77 -19.19
C GLY A 250 -57.45 -48.32 -17.74
N GLY A 251 -57.91 -47.10 -17.47
CA GLY A 251 -58.40 -46.73 -16.14
C GLY A 251 -57.38 -45.95 -15.31
N GLY A 252 -57.82 -44.80 -14.82
CA GLY A 252 -57.01 -43.90 -14.02
C GLY A 252 -56.48 -44.53 -12.74
N GLY A 253 -55.41 -43.93 -12.23
CA GLY A 253 -54.83 -44.29 -10.95
C GLY A 253 -53.60 -43.44 -10.69
N GLY A 254 -53.65 -42.64 -9.63
CA GLY A 254 -52.62 -41.69 -9.21
C GLY A 254 -51.26 -42.34 -8.95
N GLY A 255 -50.47 -42.52 -10.01
CA GLY A 255 -49.08 -42.93 -9.95
C GLY A 255 -48.19 -41.75 -9.55
N LYS A 256 -47.82 -41.70 -8.27
CA LYS A 256 -46.73 -40.85 -7.74
C LYS A 256 -45.57 -40.84 -8.73
N LYS A 257 -45.03 -39.65 -9.02
CA LYS A 257 -43.84 -39.55 -9.86
C LYS A 257 -42.72 -40.35 -9.16
N PRO A 258 -41.90 -41.14 -9.88
CA PRO A 258 -40.67 -41.64 -9.29
C PRO A 258 -39.92 -40.39 -8.79
N PHE A 259 -39.58 -40.39 -7.50
CA PHE A 259 -39.02 -39.27 -6.71
C PHE A 259 -39.99 -38.32 -5.99
N ASP A 260 -41.32 -38.50 -6.03
CA ASP A 260 -42.23 -37.69 -5.18
C ASP A 260 -42.03 -37.95 -3.66
N ASP A 261 -41.45 -39.09 -3.28
CA ASP A 261 -41.11 -39.42 -1.88
C ASP A 261 -39.65 -39.07 -1.51
N VAL A 262 -38.89 -38.41 -2.39
CA VAL A 262 -37.57 -37.86 -2.01
C VAL A 262 -37.81 -36.49 -1.39
N HIS A 263 -38.15 -36.47 -0.10
CA HIS A 263 -37.99 -35.28 0.71
C HIS A 263 -36.55 -34.80 0.55
N GLY A 264 -36.37 -33.61 -0.05
CA GLY A 264 -35.09 -33.02 -0.37
C GLY A 264 -34.23 -32.84 0.88
N GLY A 265 -33.49 -33.89 1.24
CA GLY A 265 -32.33 -33.79 2.10
C GLY A 265 -31.33 -32.91 1.36
N GLY A 266 -31.19 -31.66 1.80
CA GLY A 266 -30.33 -30.67 1.18
C GLY A 266 -28.97 -31.27 0.85
N ILE A 267 -28.67 -31.40 -0.45
CA ILE A 267 -27.37 -31.85 -0.92
C ILE A 267 -26.37 -30.84 -0.40
N THR A 268 -25.63 -31.24 0.64
CA THR A 268 -24.55 -30.43 1.19
C THR A 268 -23.39 -30.56 0.22
N VAL A 269 -23.26 -29.62 -0.71
CA VAL A 269 -22.11 -29.57 -1.62
C VAL A 269 -20.91 -29.13 -0.78
N TYR A 270 -20.12 -30.10 -0.31
CA TYR A 270 -18.80 -29.84 0.23
C TYR A 270 -17.89 -29.40 -0.92
N SER A 271 -17.79 -28.10 -1.14
CA SER A 271 -16.68 -27.51 -1.89
C SER A 271 -15.42 -27.55 -1.02
N GLY A 272 -14.96 -28.76 -0.73
CA GLY A 272 -13.67 -29.02 -0.10
C GLY A 272 -12.63 -29.09 -1.21
N GLY A 273 -11.93 -27.99 -1.46
CA GLY A 273 -10.76 -28.00 -2.31
C GLY A 273 -9.75 -29.04 -1.81
N MET A 274 -9.17 -29.81 -2.72
CA MET A 274 -8.25 -30.92 -2.47
C MET A 274 -6.93 -30.53 -1.78
N PHE A 275 -6.77 -29.27 -1.36
CA PHE A 275 -5.61 -28.77 -0.62
C PHE A 275 -6.11 -28.06 0.64
N GLY A 276 -5.83 -28.68 1.79
CA GLY A 276 -6.45 -28.39 3.08
C GLY A 276 -6.47 -26.92 3.47
N GLY A 277 -7.67 -26.41 3.69
CA GLY A 277 -7.91 -25.08 4.24
C GLY A 277 -9.40 -24.79 4.32
N GLY A 278 -9.96 -24.91 5.53
CA GLY A 278 -11.29 -24.45 5.97
C GLY A 278 -12.38 -24.26 4.91
N GLY A 279 -13.23 -25.28 4.69
CA GLY A 279 -14.46 -25.14 3.92
C GLY A 279 -15.53 -24.40 4.73
N VAL A 280 -16.15 -23.39 4.12
CA VAL A 280 -17.36 -22.73 4.65
C VAL A 280 -18.57 -23.49 4.12
N ALA A 281 -19.36 -24.10 5.01
CA ALA A 281 -20.63 -24.71 4.65
C ALA A 281 -21.70 -23.62 4.48
N MET A 282 -22.12 -23.33 3.25
CA MET A 282 -23.30 -22.51 2.99
C MET A 282 -24.51 -23.42 2.81
N THR A 283 -25.44 -23.35 3.76
CA THR A 283 -26.76 -23.99 3.64
C THR A 283 -27.66 -23.02 2.87
N LEU A 284 -27.94 -23.29 1.60
CA LEU A 284 -29.00 -22.58 0.90
C LEU A 284 -30.34 -23.10 1.44
N GLY A 285 -30.96 -22.31 2.33
CA GLY A 285 -32.35 -22.53 2.74
C GLY A 285 -33.28 -22.38 1.53
N GLY A 286 -34.21 -23.32 1.38
CA GLY A 286 -35.18 -23.34 0.28
C GLY A 286 -36.08 -22.12 0.27
N PHE A 287 -36.40 -21.66 -0.94
CA PHE A 287 -37.58 -20.83 -1.21
C PHE A 287 -38.82 -21.72 -1.35
#